data_AF-A0A917HCG4-F1
#
_entry.id   AF-A0A917HCG4-F1
#
_cell.length_a   1.000
_cell.length_b   1.000
_cell.length_c   1.000
_cell.angle_alpha   90.00
_cell.angle_beta   90.00
_cell.angle_gamma   90.00
#
_symmetry.space_group_name_H-M   'P 1'
#
loop_
_entity.id
_entity.type
_entity.pdbx_description
1 polymer ?
#
loop_
_entity_poly.entity_id
_entity_poly.type
_entity_poly.pdbx_seq_one_letter_code
_entity_poly.pdbx_strand_id
1 'polypeptide(L)'
;MTAVAANFRFISRVAAVFILLLVSQLVADEIPVSAHSSLASAVPAPDSRQEQAPEEIALTFNERIENKGFSLRVYNSKGLPVTEAEAVMNANRKGLRLQLPMLEDGAYTVTYRLLSADGHPVRASYVFTVGLAANANIGYASASQLHEEHDIRKNAGYWLIRGLYFMALLAVTGWIALRLYIPGFIAEYRRRYDRWRKLLLLIYVLALSLIAWKDYGKLSLGVESSERFTLLFGTSIGLSYLLSFILAVAGFVLLGRSKAADIGWTVLLLGAKGLNGHAMGFSLPFITYGLDVLHLAAASVWAGVLLLFLIFGLGRSRASLSAYMPVASQAALASIAALVLSGFAAAWLYTNGFTHLFETWWGKLMAAKAAAVLLVIAVGSLIRRQIKQRKMKRLSGWLGLDIALFLVIIAITGIFTYLNPLAATGPLFWHENVRGVHIAAIITPNEAGEVNQFNVSIGGGGKNEGDSGTDKVTLRLLFEDNPDIAPIEVPLQPVQTNGSPLSLYSSYYSAEGRYLALPGKWTLEVRVLQEGHSEPFLTRKAFYSEMKPKSDGD
;
A
#
# COMPACT_ATOMS: atom_id res chain seq x y z
N MET A 1 -17.26 -45.81 3.77
CA MET A 1 -17.43 -44.36 4.05
C MET A 1 -17.35 -43.60 2.73
N THR A 2 -18.24 -42.64 2.47
CA THR A 2 -18.31 -41.95 1.16
C THR A 2 -17.27 -40.84 1.01
N ALA A 3 -16.91 -40.51 -0.23
CA ALA A 3 -15.99 -39.40 -0.54
C ALA A 3 -16.52 -38.02 -0.05
N VAL A 4 -17.85 -37.90 0.10
CA VAL A 4 -18.51 -36.72 0.69
C VAL A 4 -18.08 -36.55 2.15
N ALA A 5 -18.15 -37.60 2.97
CA ALA A 5 -17.72 -37.55 4.37
C ALA A 5 -16.21 -37.28 4.52
N ALA A 6 -15.39 -37.77 3.59
CA ALA A 6 -13.96 -37.47 3.57
C ALA A 6 -13.67 -36.00 3.23
N ASN A 7 -14.37 -35.42 2.26
CA ASN A 7 -14.29 -33.98 1.97
C ASN A 7 -14.81 -33.15 3.16
N PHE A 8 -15.90 -33.56 3.81
CA PHE A 8 -16.49 -32.83 4.95
C PHE A 8 -15.53 -32.76 6.16
N ARG A 9 -14.90 -33.88 6.53
CA ARG A 9 -13.87 -33.95 7.60
C ARG A 9 -12.57 -33.20 7.25
N PHE A 10 -12.36 -32.84 5.98
CA PHE A 10 -11.25 -32.00 5.53
C PHE A 10 -11.63 -30.52 5.59
N ILE A 11 -12.81 -30.15 5.08
CA ILE A 11 -13.37 -28.80 5.16
C ILE A 11 -13.48 -28.34 6.62
N SER A 12 -13.97 -29.20 7.53
CA SER A 12 -14.07 -28.86 8.96
C SER A 12 -12.71 -28.61 9.63
N ARG A 13 -11.65 -29.29 9.19
CA ARG A 13 -10.27 -29.04 9.68
C ARG A 13 -9.71 -27.72 9.15
N VAL A 14 -9.94 -27.41 7.88
CA VAL A 14 -9.54 -26.12 7.29
C VAL A 14 -10.28 -24.96 7.97
N ALA A 15 -11.58 -25.11 8.21
CA ALA A 15 -12.39 -24.15 8.96
C ALA A 15 -11.91 -23.99 10.42
N ALA A 16 -11.57 -25.08 11.11
CA ALA A 16 -11.03 -25.01 12.47
C ALA A 16 -9.69 -24.27 12.56
N VAL A 17 -8.79 -24.44 11.59
CA VAL A 17 -7.52 -23.69 11.51
C VAL A 17 -7.78 -22.20 11.25
N PHE A 18 -8.73 -21.88 10.37
CA PHE A 18 -9.15 -20.48 10.14
C PHE A 18 -9.74 -19.86 11.41
N ILE A 19 -10.63 -20.56 12.12
CA ILE A 19 -11.23 -20.09 13.39
C ILE A 19 -10.14 -19.89 14.46
N LEU A 20 -9.16 -20.78 14.58
CA LEU A 20 -8.04 -20.62 15.51
C LEU A 20 -7.18 -19.37 15.21
N LEU A 21 -6.93 -19.07 13.93
CA LEU A 21 -6.23 -17.85 13.51
C LEU A 21 -7.07 -16.58 13.68
N LEU A 22 -8.39 -16.69 13.63
CA LEU A 22 -9.31 -15.59 13.88
C LEU A 22 -9.45 -15.31 15.39
N VAL A 23 -9.45 -16.35 16.22
CA VAL A 23 -9.54 -16.24 17.69
C VAL A 23 -8.23 -15.75 18.30
N SER A 24 -7.06 -16.09 17.74
CA SER A 24 -5.79 -15.53 18.25
C SER A 24 -5.69 -14.00 18.09
N GLN A 25 -6.38 -13.42 17.10
CA GLN A 25 -6.52 -11.96 16.92
C GLN A 25 -7.47 -11.28 17.93
N LEU A 26 -8.21 -12.05 18.74
CA LEU A 26 -9.04 -11.54 19.85
C LEU A 26 -8.29 -11.51 21.19
N VAL A 27 -7.07 -12.06 21.25
CA VAL A 27 -6.24 -12.17 22.47
C VAL A 27 -4.93 -11.39 22.32
N ALA A 28 -4.72 -10.73 21.17
CA ALA A 28 -3.57 -9.88 20.90
C ALA A 28 -3.88 -8.40 21.20
N ASP A 29 -3.31 -7.89 22.28
CA ASP A 29 -3.20 -6.46 22.56
C ASP A 29 -1.96 -5.90 21.84
N GLU A 30 -2.16 -5.03 20.84
CA GLU A 30 -1.06 -4.37 20.12
C GLU A 30 -1.34 -2.87 19.84
N ILE A 31 -0.25 -2.15 19.57
CA ILE A 31 -0.09 -0.68 19.67
C ILE A 31 -0.54 0.03 18.37
N PRO A 32 -1.27 1.17 18.42
CA PRO A 32 -2.04 1.66 17.26
C PRO A 32 -1.30 2.59 16.28
N VAL A 33 -1.55 2.41 14.97
CA VAL A 33 -0.98 3.21 13.84
C VAL A 33 -2.04 3.35 12.71
N SER A 34 -1.90 4.27 11.72
CA SER A 34 -2.89 4.54 10.63
C SER A 34 -2.23 5.13 9.33
N ALA A 35 -2.81 5.88 8.37
CA ALA A 35 -4.04 6.68 8.22
C ALA A 35 -4.41 6.98 6.73
N HIS A 36 -5.69 7.07 6.31
CA HIS A 36 -6.15 7.55 4.96
C HIS A 36 -7.59 8.15 4.89
N SER A 37 -7.74 9.48 4.81
CA SER A 37 -8.58 10.28 3.86
C SER A 37 -8.33 11.79 4.11
N SER A 38 -9.02 12.72 3.43
CA SER A 38 -8.76 14.16 3.51
C SER A 38 -9.97 15.05 3.89
N LEU A 39 -9.69 15.99 4.80
CA LEU A 39 -10.58 17.05 5.27
C LEU A 39 -10.75 18.13 4.18
N ALA A 40 -11.97 18.65 4.00
CA ALA A 40 -12.28 19.71 3.02
C ALA A 40 -12.42 21.09 3.65
N SER A 41 -12.96 21.20 4.86
CA SER A 41 -12.93 22.42 5.66
C SER A 41 -13.09 22.11 7.15
N ALA A 42 -12.69 23.06 7.99
CA ALA A 42 -12.91 22.99 9.43
C ALA A 42 -13.19 24.38 10.03
N VAL A 43 -13.92 24.38 11.13
CA VAL A 43 -14.17 25.55 11.99
C VAL A 43 -13.92 25.11 13.44
N PRO A 44 -12.95 25.68 14.16
CA PRO A 44 -11.84 26.51 13.66
C PRO A 44 -11.06 25.83 12.53
N ALA A 45 -10.54 26.63 11.60
CA ALA A 45 -9.70 26.15 10.50
C ALA A 45 -8.30 25.75 11.01
N PRO A 46 -7.54 24.92 10.27
CA PRO A 46 -6.15 24.63 10.57
C PRO A 46 -5.33 25.90 10.75
N ASP A 47 -4.50 25.91 11.79
CA ASP A 47 -3.57 26.98 12.18
C ASP A 47 -4.24 28.36 12.41
N SER A 48 -5.57 28.38 12.50
CA SER A 48 -6.32 29.61 12.75
C SER A 48 -6.23 30.07 14.20
N ARG A 49 -6.25 31.39 14.39
CA ARG A 49 -6.35 32.07 15.67
C ARG A 49 -7.77 32.56 15.89
N GLN A 50 -8.37 32.17 17.00
CA GLN A 50 -9.70 32.56 17.43
C GLN A 50 -9.57 33.60 18.55
N GLU A 51 -10.24 34.74 18.43
CA GLU A 51 -10.23 35.79 19.46
C GLU A 51 -11.07 35.42 20.70
N GLN A 52 -11.97 34.45 20.55
CA GLN A 52 -12.83 33.91 21.60
C GLN A 52 -12.84 32.38 21.50
N ALA A 53 -13.17 31.68 22.58
CA ALA A 53 -13.27 30.23 22.58
C ALA A 53 -14.41 29.76 21.65
N PRO A 54 -14.17 28.84 20.69
CA PRO A 54 -15.21 28.29 19.83
C PRO A 54 -16.13 27.33 20.62
N GLU A 55 -17.43 27.39 20.37
CA GLU A 55 -18.45 26.53 21.02
C GLU A 55 -18.45 25.08 20.48
N GLU A 56 -18.02 24.88 19.23
CA GLU A 56 -17.87 23.56 18.62
C GLU A 56 -16.63 23.49 17.71
N ILE A 57 -16.09 22.28 17.52
CA ILE A 57 -15.36 21.93 16.31
C ILE A 57 -16.37 21.41 15.29
N ALA A 58 -16.41 22.00 14.09
CA ALA A 58 -17.15 21.49 12.95
C ALA A 58 -16.18 21.13 11.81
N LEU A 59 -16.13 19.85 11.44
CA LEU A 59 -15.31 19.33 10.34
C LEU A 59 -16.20 18.97 9.14
N THR A 60 -15.76 19.30 7.93
CA THR A 60 -16.40 18.87 6.67
C THR A 60 -15.37 18.18 5.77
N PHE A 61 -15.79 17.11 5.11
CA PHE A 61 -14.95 16.23 4.29
C PHE A 61 -15.37 16.28 2.82
N ASN A 62 -14.43 16.01 1.92
CA ASN A 62 -14.66 16.09 0.47
C ASN A 62 -15.58 14.96 -0.01
N GLU A 63 -15.49 13.79 0.61
CA GLU A 63 -16.33 12.61 0.39
C GLU A 63 -17.33 12.38 1.54
N ARG A 64 -18.08 11.28 1.49
CA ARG A 64 -18.92 10.84 2.62
C ARG A 64 -18.08 10.05 3.62
N ILE A 65 -18.50 10.10 4.87
CA ILE A 65 -17.98 9.34 6.01
C ILE A 65 -18.86 8.11 6.22
N GLU A 66 -18.31 6.99 6.68
CA GLU A 66 -19.11 5.85 7.13
C GLU A 66 -19.79 6.06 8.49
N ASN A 67 -20.98 5.47 8.63
CA ASN A 67 -21.89 5.72 9.77
C ASN A 67 -21.35 5.27 11.14
N LYS A 68 -20.16 4.64 11.20
CA LYS A 68 -19.49 4.08 12.38
C LYS A 68 -17.97 4.15 12.22
N GLY A 69 -17.22 3.92 13.31
CA GLY A 69 -15.76 3.93 13.29
C GLY A 69 -15.11 5.31 13.23
N PHE A 70 -15.86 6.38 13.54
CA PHE A 70 -15.35 7.75 13.65
C PHE A 70 -15.21 8.20 15.11
N SER A 71 -14.32 9.16 15.35
CA SER A 71 -14.11 9.83 16.63
C SER A 71 -13.39 11.14 16.40
N LEU A 72 -13.85 12.22 17.01
CA LEU A 72 -13.20 13.54 17.01
C LEU A 72 -12.95 13.93 18.47
N ARG A 73 -11.75 14.41 18.79
CA ARG A 73 -11.31 14.82 20.13
C ARG A 73 -10.48 16.09 20.06
N VAL A 74 -10.46 16.86 21.14
CA VAL A 74 -9.61 18.05 21.30
C VAL A 74 -8.81 17.94 22.58
N TYR A 75 -7.52 18.25 22.48
CA TYR A 75 -6.55 18.22 23.58
C TYR A 75 -5.97 19.62 23.80
N ASN A 76 -5.73 19.97 25.07
CA ASN A 76 -5.03 21.22 25.42
C ASN A 76 -3.50 21.06 25.36
N SER A 77 -2.78 22.16 25.58
CA SER A 77 -1.31 22.24 25.62
C SER A 77 -0.62 21.35 26.66
N LYS A 78 -1.38 20.73 27.59
CA LYS A 78 -0.91 19.76 28.60
C LYS A 78 -1.17 18.31 28.21
N GLY A 79 -1.71 18.06 26.99
CA GLY A 79 -2.04 16.72 26.50
C GLY A 79 -3.31 16.11 27.13
N LEU A 80 -4.11 16.89 27.85
CA LEU A 80 -5.37 16.43 28.47
C LEU A 80 -6.55 16.70 27.52
N PRO A 81 -7.54 15.78 27.44
CA PRO A 81 -8.76 16.02 26.67
C PRO A 81 -9.54 17.20 27.29
N VAL A 82 -10.11 18.06 26.45
CA VAL A 82 -10.92 19.20 26.92
C VAL A 82 -12.39 18.82 27.17
N THR A 83 -12.83 17.67 26.64
CA THR A 83 -14.21 17.17 26.75
C THR A 83 -14.24 15.65 26.57
N GLU A 84 -15.16 14.99 27.25
CA GLU A 84 -15.50 13.56 27.07
C GLU A 84 -16.75 13.37 26.20
N ALA A 85 -17.29 14.45 25.60
CA ALA A 85 -18.44 14.37 24.71
C ALA A 85 -18.13 13.60 23.42
N GLU A 86 -19.09 12.81 22.93
CA GLU A 86 -19.01 12.16 21.62
C GLU A 86 -19.30 13.16 20.49
N ALA A 87 -18.67 12.94 19.33
CA ALA A 87 -18.92 13.74 18.14
C ALA A 87 -20.19 13.28 17.39
N VAL A 88 -20.92 14.23 16.83
CA VAL A 88 -22.17 14.00 16.10
C VAL A 88 -21.94 14.13 14.59
N MET A 89 -22.36 13.12 13.82
CA MET A 89 -22.32 13.19 12.36
C MET A 89 -23.52 13.97 11.78
N ASN A 90 -23.28 14.77 10.75
CA ASN A 90 -24.33 15.53 10.07
C ASN A 90 -25.17 14.67 9.10
N ALA A 91 -26.38 15.14 8.77
CA ALA A 91 -27.36 14.36 8.00
C ALA A 91 -26.92 14.00 6.55
N ASN A 92 -25.99 14.76 5.95
CA ASN A 92 -25.46 14.46 4.61
C ASN A 92 -24.25 13.50 4.62
N ARG A 93 -23.84 13.03 5.81
CA ARG A 93 -22.66 12.19 6.07
C ARG A 93 -21.35 12.78 5.57
N LYS A 94 -21.21 14.11 5.46
CA LYS A 94 -19.95 14.78 5.05
C LYS A 94 -19.29 15.57 6.16
N GLY A 95 -19.77 15.52 7.41
CA GLY A 95 -19.18 16.29 8.49
C GLY A 95 -19.45 15.75 9.89
N LEU A 96 -18.56 16.12 10.80
CA LEU A 96 -18.58 15.80 12.23
C LEU A 96 -18.62 17.09 13.04
N ARG A 97 -19.35 17.10 14.16
CA ARG A 97 -19.39 18.20 15.12
C ARG A 97 -19.05 17.69 16.52
N LEU A 98 -18.30 18.47 17.30
CA LEU A 98 -18.01 18.20 18.70
C LEU A 98 -18.19 19.50 19.49
N GLN A 99 -19.12 19.52 20.46
CA GLN A 99 -19.26 20.65 21.36
C GLN A 99 -18.09 20.72 22.35
N LEU A 100 -17.66 21.94 22.66
CA LEU A 100 -16.56 22.24 23.56
C LEU A 100 -17.10 22.99 24.79
N PRO A 101 -16.52 22.78 25.99
CA PRO A 101 -16.70 23.74 27.07
C PRO A 101 -15.97 25.05 26.74
N MET A 102 -16.20 26.09 27.55
CA MET A 102 -15.40 27.32 27.48
C MET A 102 -13.90 26.99 27.64
N LEU A 103 -13.11 27.37 26.64
CA LEU A 103 -11.67 27.12 26.59
C LEU A 103 -10.87 28.29 27.19
N GLU A 104 -9.75 27.97 27.84
CA GLU A 104 -8.73 28.94 28.26
C GLU A 104 -7.88 29.41 27.05
N ASP A 105 -7.19 30.55 27.16
CA ASP A 105 -6.20 30.99 26.18
C ASP A 105 -5.10 29.92 25.99
N GLY A 106 -4.76 29.60 24.73
CA GLY A 106 -3.73 28.59 24.43
C GLY A 106 -3.85 27.92 23.07
N ALA A 107 -2.99 26.93 22.84
CA ALA A 107 -3.00 26.07 21.66
C ALA A 107 -3.77 24.77 21.93
N TYR A 108 -4.60 24.37 20.96
CA TYR A 108 -5.47 23.20 21.04
C TYR A 108 -5.28 22.28 19.84
N THR A 109 -5.01 21.01 20.11
CA THR A 109 -4.84 19.98 19.08
C THR A 109 -6.17 19.28 18.84
N VAL A 110 -6.75 19.50 17.67
CA VAL A 110 -7.89 18.74 17.16
C VAL A 110 -7.35 17.46 16.53
N THR A 111 -7.90 16.32 16.89
CA THR A 111 -7.56 15.03 16.25
C THR A 111 -8.83 14.27 15.90
N TYR A 112 -8.87 13.69 14.70
CA TYR A 112 -9.99 12.91 14.22
C TYR A 112 -9.54 11.59 13.59
N ARG A 113 -10.36 10.56 13.82
CA ARG A 113 -10.40 9.28 13.13
C ARG A 113 -11.76 9.16 12.46
N LEU A 114 -11.83 8.58 11.27
CA LEU A 114 -13.07 8.15 10.64
C LEU A 114 -12.78 7.08 9.59
N LEU A 115 -13.82 6.52 8.99
CA LEU A 115 -13.72 5.78 7.74
C LEU A 115 -14.35 6.62 6.63
N SER A 116 -13.65 6.78 5.51
CA SER A 116 -14.22 7.31 4.26
C SER A 116 -15.23 6.34 3.65
N ALA A 117 -16.08 6.82 2.75
CA ALA A 117 -17.08 6.01 2.06
C ALA A 117 -16.50 5.05 1.00
N ASP A 118 -15.22 5.18 0.65
CA ASP A 118 -14.47 4.17 -0.08
C ASP A 118 -13.86 3.07 0.83
N GLY A 119 -13.96 3.25 2.15
CA GLY A 119 -13.60 2.28 3.20
C GLY A 119 -12.23 2.49 3.84
N HIS A 120 -11.50 3.56 3.54
CA HIS A 120 -10.17 3.81 4.13
C HIS A 120 -10.23 4.44 5.54
N PRO A 121 -9.34 4.02 6.48
CA PRO A 121 -9.35 4.50 7.87
C PRO A 121 -8.50 5.77 8.03
N VAL A 122 -9.15 6.93 8.03
CA VAL A 122 -8.56 8.25 8.30
C VAL A 122 -8.02 8.33 9.72
N ARG A 123 -6.84 8.94 9.89
CA ARG A 123 -6.48 9.73 11.08
C ARG A 123 -5.70 10.96 10.66
N ALA A 124 -6.06 12.12 11.18
CA ALA A 124 -5.29 13.34 11.03
C ALA A 124 -5.60 14.31 12.17
N SER A 125 -4.73 15.29 12.35
CA SER A 125 -4.82 16.29 13.41
C SER A 125 -4.36 17.65 12.89
N TYR A 126 -4.91 18.71 13.45
CA TYR A 126 -4.48 20.09 13.22
C TYR A 126 -4.53 20.87 14.53
N VAL A 127 -3.86 22.02 14.56
CA VAL A 127 -3.86 22.92 15.72
C VAL A 127 -4.72 24.14 15.42
N PHE A 128 -5.38 24.70 16.42
CA PHE A 128 -5.85 26.08 16.42
C PHE A 128 -5.45 26.76 17.73
N THR A 129 -5.55 28.08 17.79
CA THR A 129 -5.26 28.86 19.00
C THR A 129 -6.46 29.68 19.45
N VAL A 130 -6.60 29.85 20.76
CA VAL A 130 -7.56 30.76 21.41
C VAL A 130 -6.78 31.88 22.09
N GLY A 131 -7.21 33.14 21.87
CA GLY A 131 -6.69 34.31 22.57
C GLY A 131 -5.28 34.74 22.13
N LEU A 132 -4.42 35.14 23.07
CA LEU A 132 -3.06 35.65 22.78
C LEU A 132 -2.00 34.55 22.96
N ALA A 133 -1.90 33.66 21.98
CA ALA A 133 -0.97 32.53 21.99
C ALA A 133 0.51 32.97 22.00
N ALA A 134 1.21 32.67 23.08
CA ALA A 134 2.67 32.65 23.13
C ALA A 134 3.20 31.28 22.67
N ASN A 135 4.16 31.29 21.74
CA ASN A 135 4.99 30.17 21.26
C ASN A 135 4.24 28.99 20.59
N ALA A 136 4.50 28.81 19.29
CA ALA A 136 4.08 27.63 18.53
C ALA A 136 4.79 26.35 19.04
N ASN A 137 4.07 25.24 19.12
CA ASN A 137 4.62 23.92 19.51
C ASN A 137 4.54 22.93 18.33
N ILE A 138 5.66 22.27 18.02
CA ILE A 138 5.74 21.31 16.90
C ILE A 138 5.01 20.01 17.25
N GLY A 139 4.04 19.62 16.43
CA GLY A 139 3.30 18.36 16.58
C GLY A 139 4.03 17.13 16.03
N TYR A 140 4.77 16.41 16.89
CA TYR A 140 5.45 15.15 16.53
C TYR A 140 4.48 13.95 16.43
N ALA A 141 3.63 13.92 15.40
CA ALA A 141 2.52 12.95 15.28
C ALA A 141 2.40 12.22 13.92
N SER A 142 3.51 11.84 13.29
CA SER A 142 3.49 11.03 12.04
C SER A 142 4.82 10.40 11.60
N ALA A 143 5.98 10.94 12.02
CA ALA A 143 7.29 10.62 11.44
C ALA A 143 7.72 9.13 11.50
N SER A 144 7.18 8.35 12.43
CA SER A 144 7.45 6.91 12.54
C SER A 144 6.80 6.07 11.43
N GLN A 145 5.71 6.54 10.83
CA GLN A 145 4.92 5.76 9.86
C GLN A 145 5.56 5.66 8.47
N LEU A 146 6.09 6.79 7.97
CA LEU A 146 6.56 6.88 6.59
C LEU A 146 8.01 6.41 6.41
N HIS A 147 8.79 6.31 7.49
CA HIS A 147 10.13 5.73 7.44
C HIS A 147 10.09 4.19 7.32
N GLU A 148 8.99 3.53 7.68
CA GLU A 148 8.90 2.06 7.65
C GLU A 148 8.61 1.45 6.28
N GLU A 149 7.98 2.16 5.33
CA GLU A 149 7.56 1.56 4.05
C GLU A 149 8.73 1.01 3.22
N HIS A 150 9.89 1.67 3.30
CA HIS A 150 11.09 1.33 2.53
C HIS A 150 12.09 0.43 3.28
N ASP A 151 11.89 0.10 4.56
CA ASP A 151 12.82 -0.79 5.29
C ASP A 151 12.62 -2.26 4.87
N ILE A 152 13.57 -2.74 4.05
CA ILE A 152 13.66 -4.12 3.57
C ILE A 152 13.64 -5.13 4.73
N ARG A 153 14.29 -4.83 5.86
CA ARG A 153 14.40 -5.78 6.99
C ARG A 153 13.06 -5.95 7.70
N LYS A 154 12.26 -4.89 7.82
CA LYS A 154 10.90 -4.93 8.39
C LYS A 154 9.89 -5.54 7.43
N ASN A 155 9.92 -5.16 6.15
CA ASN A 155 8.85 -5.50 5.20
C ASN A 155 9.07 -6.77 4.38
N ALA A 156 10.29 -7.35 4.32
CA ALA A 156 10.56 -8.56 3.53
C ALA A 156 9.61 -9.74 3.86
N GLY A 157 9.24 -9.92 5.13
CA GLY A 157 8.26 -10.94 5.54
C GLY A 157 6.88 -10.70 4.94
N TYR A 158 6.42 -9.45 4.89
CA TYR A 158 5.14 -9.08 4.26
C TYR A 158 5.16 -9.28 2.75
N TRP A 159 6.21 -8.79 2.06
CA TRP A 159 6.38 -8.96 0.62
C TRP A 159 6.45 -10.44 0.20
N LEU A 160 7.09 -11.29 1.02
CA LEU A 160 7.13 -12.74 0.82
C LEU A 160 5.73 -13.37 0.94
N ILE A 161 4.97 -13.05 2.00
CA ILE A 161 3.59 -13.53 2.17
C ILE A 161 2.72 -13.13 0.97
N ARG A 162 2.85 -11.87 0.51
CA ARG A 162 2.10 -11.35 -0.64
C ARG A 162 2.49 -12.02 -1.96
N GLY A 163 3.79 -12.24 -2.18
CA GLY A 163 4.30 -13.00 -3.33
C GLY A 163 3.80 -14.45 -3.35
N LEU A 164 3.78 -15.13 -2.19
CA LEU A 164 3.22 -16.48 -2.04
C LEU A 164 1.71 -16.52 -2.29
N TYR A 165 0.96 -15.52 -1.82
CA TYR A 165 -0.46 -15.36 -2.14
C TYR A 165 -0.72 -15.23 -3.64
N PHE A 166 -0.01 -14.32 -4.33
CA PHE A 166 -0.12 -14.19 -5.79
C PHE A 166 0.27 -15.48 -6.52
N MET A 167 1.35 -16.14 -6.10
CA MET A 167 1.78 -17.42 -6.67
C MET A 167 0.69 -18.49 -6.54
N ALA A 168 0.08 -18.62 -5.36
CA ALA A 168 -0.96 -19.61 -5.10
C ALA A 168 -2.27 -19.31 -5.86
N LEU A 169 -2.68 -18.03 -5.93
CA LEU A 169 -3.85 -17.58 -6.68
C LEU A 169 -3.72 -17.92 -8.17
N LEU A 170 -2.61 -17.54 -8.79
CA LEU A 170 -2.33 -17.78 -10.20
C LEU A 170 -2.13 -19.26 -10.50
N ALA A 171 -1.53 -20.02 -9.56
CA ALA A 171 -1.38 -21.46 -9.68
C ALA A 171 -2.72 -22.19 -9.69
N VAL A 172 -3.64 -21.88 -8.76
CA VAL A 172 -4.94 -22.59 -8.69
C VAL A 172 -5.86 -22.20 -9.84
N THR A 173 -5.99 -20.91 -10.16
CA THR A 173 -6.81 -20.43 -11.29
C THR A 173 -6.26 -20.91 -12.64
N GLY A 174 -4.93 -20.87 -12.82
CA GLY A 174 -4.25 -21.42 -13.99
C GLY A 174 -4.45 -22.92 -14.17
N TRP A 175 -4.38 -23.69 -13.08
CA TRP A 175 -4.64 -25.13 -13.12
C TRP A 175 -6.07 -25.46 -13.54
N ILE A 176 -7.06 -24.65 -13.14
CA ILE A 176 -8.44 -24.77 -13.62
C ILE A 176 -8.56 -24.40 -15.10
N ALA A 177 -7.91 -23.32 -15.54
CA ALA A 177 -7.94 -22.89 -16.94
C ALA A 177 -7.45 -23.97 -17.93
N LEU A 178 -6.49 -24.82 -17.55
CA LEU A 178 -6.04 -25.97 -18.35
C LEU A 178 -7.19 -26.88 -18.84
N ARG A 179 -8.26 -27.06 -18.05
CA ARG A 179 -9.40 -27.91 -18.42
C ARG A 179 -10.22 -27.33 -19.57
N LEU A 180 -10.10 -26.03 -19.84
CA LEU A 180 -10.73 -25.37 -20.98
C LEU A 180 -9.95 -25.62 -22.27
N TYR A 181 -8.61 -25.49 -22.21
CA TYR A 181 -7.72 -25.58 -23.38
C TYR A 181 -7.35 -27.01 -23.80
N ILE A 182 -7.10 -27.93 -22.85
CA ILE A 182 -6.61 -29.29 -23.13
C ILE A 182 -7.47 -30.40 -22.49
N PRO A 183 -8.82 -30.38 -22.63
CA PRO A 183 -9.73 -31.28 -21.90
C PRO A 183 -9.45 -32.78 -22.11
N GLY A 184 -8.96 -33.20 -23.28
CA GLY A 184 -8.59 -34.59 -23.55
C GLY A 184 -7.45 -35.10 -22.65
N PHE A 185 -6.37 -34.32 -22.54
CA PHE A 185 -5.26 -34.63 -21.64
C PHE A 185 -5.69 -34.64 -20.16
N ILE A 186 -6.58 -33.72 -19.78
CA ILE A 186 -7.14 -33.67 -18.42
C ILE A 186 -8.05 -34.88 -18.13
N ALA A 187 -8.74 -35.43 -19.14
CA ALA A 187 -9.49 -36.68 -19.00
C ALA A 187 -8.55 -37.90 -18.84
N GLU A 188 -7.52 -38.01 -19.68
CA GLU A 188 -6.48 -39.07 -19.62
C GLU A 188 -5.82 -39.13 -18.23
N TYR A 189 -5.41 -37.98 -17.70
CA TYR A 189 -4.70 -37.89 -16.42
C TYR A 189 -5.56 -37.48 -15.22
N ARG A 190 -6.89 -37.62 -15.31
CA ARG A 190 -7.87 -37.08 -14.35
C ARG A 190 -7.51 -37.29 -12.87
N ARG A 191 -7.14 -38.51 -12.49
CA ARG A 191 -6.77 -38.85 -11.08
C ARG A 191 -5.56 -38.05 -10.57
N ARG A 192 -4.62 -37.68 -11.44
CA ARG A 192 -3.44 -36.86 -11.10
C ARG A 192 -3.80 -35.38 -11.13
N TYR A 193 -4.59 -34.95 -12.12
CA TYR A 193 -5.10 -33.58 -12.22
C TYR A 193 -5.93 -33.17 -11.00
N ASP A 194 -6.94 -33.96 -10.62
CA ASP A 194 -7.82 -33.69 -9.48
C ASP A 194 -7.07 -33.71 -8.13
N ARG A 195 -5.98 -34.46 -8.02
CA ARG A 195 -5.09 -34.44 -6.83
C ARG A 195 -4.36 -33.10 -6.70
N TRP A 196 -3.71 -32.66 -7.77
CA TRP A 196 -3.02 -31.37 -7.80
C TRP A 196 -3.99 -30.19 -7.65
N ARG A 197 -5.19 -30.29 -8.24
CA ARG A 197 -6.27 -29.32 -8.07
C ARG A 197 -6.63 -29.10 -6.60
N LYS A 198 -6.82 -30.18 -5.82
CA LYS A 198 -7.08 -30.10 -4.38
C LYS A 198 -5.89 -29.57 -3.58
N LEU A 199 -4.66 -29.92 -3.97
CA LEU A 199 -3.44 -29.45 -3.29
C LEU A 199 -3.20 -27.95 -3.53
N LEU A 200 -3.31 -27.47 -4.76
CA LEU A 200 -3.17 -26.05 -5.10
C LEU A 200 -4.26 -25.21 -4.45
N LEU A 201 -5.49 -25.73 -4.34
CA LEU A 201 -6.57 -25.04 -3.63
C LEU A 201 -6.34 -24.99 -2.11
N LEU A 202 -5.76 -26.03 -1.50
CA LEU A 202 -5.32 -25.98 -0.10
C LEU A 202 -4.19 -24.95 0.09
N ILE A 203 -3.19 -24.93 -0.78
CA ILE A 203 -2.08 -23.96 -0.74
C ILE A 203 -2.63 -22.53 -0.89
N TYR A 204 -3.60 -22.32 -1.77
CA TYR A 204 -4.28 -21.04 -1.91
C TYR A 204 -5.04 -20.63 -0.64
N VAL A 205 -5.80 -21.53 0.00
CA VAL A 205 -6.46 -21.20 1.29
C VAL A 205 -5.44 -20.85 2.37
N LEU A 206 -4.31 -21.56 2.48
CA LEU A 206 -3.29 -21.27 3.47
C LEU A 206 -2.60 -19.92 3.22
N ALA A 207 -2.28 -19.60 1.96
CA ALA A 207 -1.69 -18.31 1.59
C ALA A 207 -2.70 -17.14 1.75
N LEU A 208 -3.97 -17.36 1.40
CA LEU A 208 -5.09 -16.44 1.62
C LEU A 208 -5.26 -16.14 3.12
N SER A 209 -5.24 -17.17 3.99
CA SER A 209 -5.26 -16.98 5.45
C SER A 209 -4.07 -16.19 5.97
N LEU A 210 -2.87 -16.42 5.44
CA LEU A 210 -1.67 -15.75 5.94
C LEU A 210 -1.61 -14.26 5.54
N ILE A 211 -2.02 -13.91 4.31
CA ILE A 211 -2.13 -12.49 3.92
C ILE A 211 -3.34 -11.81 4.58
N ALA A 212 -4.50 -12.48 4.65
CA ALA A 212 -5.69 -11.94 5.30
C ALA A 212 -5.45 -11.68 6.80
N TRP A 213 -4.77 -12.58 7.50
CA TRP A 213 -4.37 -12.39 8.91
C TRP A 213 -3.47 -11.16 9.09
N LYS A 214 -2.51 -10.92 8.18
CA LYS A 214 -1.57 -9.80 8.29
C LYS A 214 -2.17 -8.46 7.84
N ASP A 215 -3.03 -8.45 6.83
CA ASP A 215 -3.77 -7.27 6.39
C ASP A 215 -4.87 -6.89 7.38
N TYR A 216 -5.62 -7.87 7.92
CA TYR A 216 -6.64 -7.64 8.95
C TYR A 216 -6.00 -7.14 10.26
N GLY A 217 -4.84 -7.68 10.65
CA GLY A 217 -4.06 -7.16 11.77
C GLY A 217 -3.79 -5.66 11.62
N LYS A 218 -3.28 -5.22 10.46
CA LYS A 218 -3.10 -3.79 10.13
C LYS A 218 -4.43 -3.01 10.19
N LEU A 219 -5.51 -3.56 9.62
CA LEU A 219 -6.83 -2.92 9.57
C LEU A 219 -7.47 -2.74 10.96
N SER A 220 -7.15 -3.61 11.92
CA SER A 220 -7.66 -3.56 13.30
C SER A 220 -6.84 -2.69 14.27
N LEU A 221 -5.70 -2.12 13.85
CA LEU A 221 -4.86 -1.28 14.71
C LEU A 221 -5.63 -0.02 15.15
N GLY A 222 -5.91 0.12 16.44
CA GLY A 222 -6.70 1.23 16.97
C GLY A 222 -8.20 1.14 16.62
N VAL A 223 -8.72 -0.07 16.42
CA VAL A 223 -10.17 -0.37 16.36
C VAL A 223 -10.55 -1.21 17.58
N GLU A 224 -11.63 -0.82 18.26
CA GLU A 224 -12.12 -1.55 19.43
C GLU A 224 -12.48 -3.00 19.10
N SER A 225 -12.21 -3.91 20.03
CA SER A 225 -12.45 -5.35 19.86
C SER A 225 -13.93 -5.69 19.58
N SER A 226 -14.85 -4.83 20.03
CA SER A 226 -16.28 -4.81 19.70
C SER A 226 -16.55 -4.58 18.20
N GLU A 227 -15.87 -3.62 17.59
CA GLU A 227 -16.03 -3.23 16.19
C GLU A 227 -15.25 -4.12 15.21
N ARG A 228 -14.13 -4.75 15.63
CA ARG A 228 -13.22 -5.52 14.74
C ARG A 228 -13.94 -6.49 13.81
N PHE A 229 -14.93 -7.24 14.29
CA PHE A 229 -15.69 -8.20 13.46
C PHE A 229 -16.46 -7.53 12.30
N THR A 230 -16.90 -6.28 12.45
CA THR A 230 -17.62 -5.53 11.41
C THR A 230 -16.73 -5.19 10.21
N LEU A 231 -15.41 -5.06 10.40
CA LEU A 231 -14.44 -4.75 9.34
C LEU A 231 -14.45 -5.80 8.21
N LEU A 232 -14.80 -7.05 8.52
CA LEU A 232 -14.90 -8.16 7.54
C LEU A 232 -16.06 -7.97 6.54
N PHE A 233 -17.08 -7.19 6.91
CA PHE A 233 -18.30 -6.99 6.10
C PHE A 233 -18.47 -5.53 5.65
N GLY A 234 -17.88 -4.57 6.37
CA GLY A 234 -17.97 -3.14 6.11
C GLY A 234 -16.82 -2.51 5.32
N THR A 235 -15.84 -3.31 4.84
CA THR A 235 -14.71 -2.79 4.04
C THR A 235 -14.53 -3.58 2.73
N SER A 236 -14.04 -2.92 1.69
CA SER A 236 -13.67 -3.53 0.41
C SER A 236 -12.62 -4.65 0.57
N ILE A 237 -11.65 -4.45 1.47
CA ILE A 237 -10.63 -5.42 1.86
C ILE A 237 -11.26 -6.64 2.55
N GLY A 238 -12.14 -6.41 3.54
CA GLY A 238 -12.88 -7.46 4.24
C GLY A 238 -13.75 -8.28 3.30
N LEU A 239 -14.52 -7.62 2.43
CA LEU A 239 -15.36 -8.25 1.42
C LEU A 239 -14.55 -9.03 0.38
N SER A 240 -13.41 -8.49 -0.10
CA SER A 240 -12.45 -9.21 -0.94
C SER A 240 -12.02 -10.52 -0.29
N TYR A 241 -11.59 -10.48 0.97
CA TYR A 241 -11.15 -11.67 1.69
C TYR A 241 -12.30 -12.64 1.96
N LEU A 242 -13.46 -12.17 2.41
CA LEU A 242 -14.66 -12.97 2.65
C LEU A 242 -15.12 -13.70 1.38
N LEU A 243 -15.26 -12.99 0.26
CA LEU A 243 -15.62 -13.58 -1.04
C LEU A 243 -14.56 -14.57 -1.50
N SER A 244 -13.27 -14.24 -1.36
CA SER A 244 -12.16 -15.14 -1.71
C SER A 244 -12.19 -16.43 -0.87
N PHE A 245 -12.52 -16.35 0.42
CA PHE A 245 -12.68 -17.52 1.30
C PHE A 245 -13.89 -18.36 0.94
N ILE A 246 -15.06 -17.75 0.75
CA ILE A 246 -16.29 -18.43 0.34
C ILE A 246 -16.04 -19.18 -0.98
N LEU A 247 -15.42 -18.52 -1.96
CA LEU A 247 -15.04 -19.12 -3.23
C LEU A 247 -14.00 -20.23 -3.04
N ALA A 248 -12.94 -20.03 -2.25
CA ALA A 248 -11.92 -21.05 -2.03
C ALA A 248 -12.50 -22.34 -1.39
N VAL A 249 -13.39 -22.20 -0.41
CA VAL A 249 -14.12 -23.34 0.19
C VAL A 249 -15.08 -23.98 -0.81
N ALA A 250 -15.87 -23.19 -1.53
CA ALA A 250 -16.77 -23.67 -2.58
C ALA A 250 -16.00 -24.38 -3.72
N GLY A 251 -14.76 -23.99 -3.98
CA GLY A 251 -13.88 -24.62 -4.99
C GLY A 251 -13.63 -26.10 -4.76
N PHE A 252 -13.61 -26.57 -3.50
CA PHE A 252 -13.49 -28.01 -3.20
C PHE A 252 -14.71 -28.82 -3.65
N VAL A 253 -15.87 -28.15 -3.80
CA VAL A 253 -17.17 -28.74 -4.11
C VAL A 253 -17.55 -28.54 -5.57
N LEU A 254 -17.39 -27.32 -6.11
CA LEU A 254 -17.83 -26.89 -7.44
C LEU A 254 -16.86 -27.28 -8.56
N LEU A 255 -15.56 -27.11 -8.35
CA LEU A 255 -14.57 -27.27 -9.41
C LEU A 255 -14.53 -28.70 -9.95
N GLY A 256 -14.38 -28.83 -11.26
CA GLY A 256 -14.43 -30.11 -11.96
C GLY A 256 -15.84 -30.60 -12.30
N ARG A 257 -16.92 -29.96 -11.83
CA ARG A 257 -18.30 -30.38 -12.18
C ARG A 257 -18.65 -30.04 -13.63
N SER A 258 -18.55 -28.78 -14.03
CA SER A 258 -18.83 -28.31 -15.40
C SER A 258 -17.87 -27.20 -15.81
N LYS A 259 -17.70 -26.97 -17.12
CA LYS A 259 -16.88 -25.85 -17.62
C LYS A 259 -17.41 -24.49 -17.15
N ALA A 260 -18.74 -24.33 -17.08
CA ALA A 260 -19.37 -23.10 -16.61
C ALA A 260 -19.07 -22.82 -15.12
N ALA A 261 -19.09 -23.86 -14.27
CA ALA A 261 -18.70 -23.72 -12.86
C ALA A 261 -17.21 -23.35 -12.71
N ASP A 262 -16.33 -23.97 -13.51
CA ASP A 262 -14.89 -23.68 -13.52
C ASP A 262 -14.58 -22.24 -14.00
N ILE A 263 -15.28 -21.76 -15.04
CA ILE A 263 -15.14 -20.38 -15.56
C ILE A 263 -15.69 -19.38 -14.54
N GLY A 264 -16.93 -19.56 -14.08
CA GLY A 264 -17.57 -18.64 -13.14
C GLY A 264 -16.80 -18.52 -11.83
N TRP A 265 -16.28 -19.63 -11.30
CA TRP A 265 -15.42 -19.61 -10.12
C TRP A 265 -14.14 -18.80 -10.33
N THR A 266 -13.44 -19.00 -11.45
CA THR A 266 -12.20 -18.26 -11.75
C THR A 266 -12.48 -16.76 -11.94
N VAL A 267 -13.54 -16.40 -12.68
CA VAL A 267 -13.91 -14.99 -12.89
C VAL A 267 -14.28 -14.31 -11.57
N LEU A 268 -15.12 -14.95 -10.74
CA LEU A 268 -15.51 -14.41 -9.44
C LEU A 268 -14.33 -14.30 -8.46
N LEU A 269 -13.36 -15.24 -8.49
CA LEU A 269 -12.21 -15.19 -7.58
C LEU A 269 -11.21 -14.09 -7.97
N LEU A 270 -10.93 -13.94 -9.27
CA LEU A 270 -10.07 -12.85 -9.76
C LEU A 270 -10.75 -11.49 -9.59
N GLY A 271 -12.06 -11.42 -9.80
CA GLY A 271 -12.87 -10.23 -9.51
C GLY A 271 -12.91 -9.87 -8.03
N ALA A 272 -13.01 -10.86 -7.12
CA ALA A 272 -12.96 -10.66 -5.67
C ALA A 272 -11.61 -10.09 -5.22
N LYS A 273 -10.48 -10.64 -5.73
CA LYS A 273 -9.15 -10.04 -5.53
C LYS A 273 -9.17 -8.57 -5.97
N GLY A 274 -9.67 -8.26 -7.16
CA GLY A 274 -9.61 -6.92 -7.75
C GLY A 274 -10.18 -5.79 -6.88
N LEU A 275 -11.08 -6.12 -5.94
CA LEU A 275 -11.64 -5.18 -4.96
C LEU A 275 -10.60 -4.70 -3.92
N ASN A 276 -9.51 -5.44 -3.73
CA ASN A 276 -8.38 -5.11 -2.85
C ASN A 276 -7.11 -4.90 -3.70
N GLY A 277 -7.01 -3.73 -4.33
CA GLY A 277 -5.82 -3.32 -5.08
C GLY A 277 -5.92 -1.88 -5.61
N HIS A 278 -4.76 -1.24 -5.84
CA HIS A 278 -4.66 0.17 -6.25
C HIS A 278 -5.52 0.56 -7.45
N ALA A 279 -5.88 -0.39 -8.32
CA ALA A 279 -6.79 -0.20 -9.44
C ALA A 279 -8.10 0.52 -9.06
N MET A 280 -8.63 0.30 -7.85
CA MET A 280 -9.87 0.95 -7.38
C MET A 280 -9.69 2.43 -6.98
N GLY A 281 -8.46 2.89 -6.74
CA GLY A 281 -8.16 4.24 -6.24
C GLY A 281 -7.85 5.29 -7.33
N PHE A 282 -8.07 4.97 -8.61
CA PHE A 282 -7.84 5.88 -9.74
C PHE A 282 -9.16 6.46 -10.27
N SER A 283 -9.07 7.60 -10.96
CA SER A 283 -10.20 8.36 -11.52
C SER A 283 -11.12 7.61 -12.49
N LEU A 284 -10.70 6.46 -13.02
CA LEU A 284 -11.46 5.61 -13.94
C LEU A 284 -11.59 4.17 -13.39
N PRO A 285 -12.17 3.98 -12.18
CA PRO A 285 -11.97 2.77 -11.37
C PRO A 285 -12.47 1.49 -12.05
N PHE A 286 -13.54 1.56 -12.86
CA PHE A 286 -14.05 0.41 -13.61
C PHE A 286 -13.08 -0.08 -14.70
N ILE A 287 -12.34 0.85 -15.35
CA ILE A 287 -11.40 0.52 -16.42
C ILE A 287 -10.14 -0.09 -15.83
N THR A 288 -9.58 0.51 -14.79
CA THR A 288 -8.40 0.03 -14.08
C THR A 288 -8.66 -1.30 -13.36
N TYR A 289 -9.83 -1.49 -12.75
CA TYR A 289 -10.29 -2.79 -12.22
C TYR A 289 -10.37 -3.85 -13.33
N GLY A 290 -11.01 -3.53 -14.46
CA GLY A 290 -11.10 -4.43 -15.61
C GLY A 290 -9.73 -4.83 -16.16
N LEU A 291 -8.77 -3.90 -16.19
CA LEU A 291 -7.38 -4.16 -16.58
C LEU A 291 -6.64 -5.07 -15.60
N ASP A 292 -6.79 -4.89 -14.28
CA ASP A 292 -6.20 -5.79 -13.27
C ASP A 292 -6.78 -7.20 -13.34
N VAL A 293 -8.11 -7.35 -13.42
CA VAL A 293 -8.76 -8.67 -13.57
C VAL A 293 -8.31 -9.36 -14.88
N LEU A 294 -8.19 -8.63 -15.98
CA LEU A 294 -7.66 -9.14 -17.25
C LEU A 294 -6.18 -9.54 -17.13
N HIS A 295 -5.35 -8.73 -16.46
CA HIS A 295 -3.93 -9.01 -16.24
C HIS A 295 -3.73 -10.28 -15.39
N LEU A 296 -4.52 -10.45 -14.32
CA LEU A 296 -4.49 -11.65 -13.48
C LEU A 296 -4.99 -12.89 -14.23
N ALA A 297 -6.06 -12.77 -15.01
CA ALA A 297 -6.57 -13.86 -15.83
C ALA A 297 -5.50 -14.34 -16.82
N ALA A 298 -4.82 -13.41 -17.49
CA ALA A 298 -3.72 -13.70 -18.39
C ALA A 298 -2.49 -14.29 -17.67
N ALA A 299 -2.12 -13.77 -16.50
CA ALA A 299 -1.08 -14.35 -15.65
C ALA A 299 -1.40 -15.81 -15.25
N SER A 300 -2.67 -16.10 -14.94
CA SER A 300 -3.09 -17.45 -14.54
C SER A 300 -2.92 -18.46 -15.67
N VAL A 301 -3.24 -18.10 -16.91
CA VAL A 301 -3.10 -19.01 -18.07
C VAL A 301 -1.62 -19.36 -18.30
N TRP A 302 -0.70 -18.39 -18.19
CA TRP A 302 0.73 -18.65 -18.28
C TRP A 302 1.22 -19.55 -17.14
N ALA A 303 0.87 -19.23 -15.88
CA ALA A 303 1.21 -20.04 -14.71
C ALA A 303 0.68 -21.49 -14.81
N GLY A 304 -0.53 -21.68 -15.34
CA GLY A 304 -1.12 -22.98 -15.60
C GLY A 304 -0.32 -23.81 -16.61
N VAL A 305 0.18 -23.20 -17.69
CA VAL A 305 1.03 -23.88 -18.68
C VAL A 305 2.40 -24.24 -18.12
N LEU A 306 2.98 -23.41 -17.26
CA LEU A 306 4.23 -23.72 -16.54
C LEU A 306 4.04 -24.90 -15.57
N LEU A 307 2.96 -24.90 -14.79
CA LEU A 307 2.62 -26.00 -13.87
C LEU A 307 2.31 -27.31 -14.61
N LEU A 308 1.64 -27.25 -15.76
CA LEU A 308 1.42 -28.39 -16.65
C LEU A 308 2.75 -29.05 -17.02
N PHE A 309 3.75 -28.25 -17.41
CA PHE A 309 5.08 -28.77 -17.73
C PHE A 309 5.82 -29.31 -16.50
N LEU A 310 5.85 -28.58 -15.38
CA LEU A 310 6.48 -29.02 -14.13
C LEU A 310 5.95 -30.39 -13.66
N ILE A 311 4.64 -30.60 -13.75
CA ILE A 311 4.01 -31.81 -13.24
C ILE A 311 4.04 -32.96 -14.27
N PHE A 312 3.80 -32.69 -15.56
CA PHE A 312 3.61 -33.73 -16.59
C PHE A 312 4.74 -33.84 -17.64
N GLY A 313 5.65 -32.88 -17.72
CA GLY A 313 6.76 -32.84 -18.70
C GLY A 313 7.89 -33.83 -18.43
N LEU A 314 7.88 -34.50 -17.28
CA LEU A 314 8.82 -35.55 -16.89
C LEU A 314 8.11 -36.92 -16.76
N GLY A 315 8.89 -37.99 -16.97
CA GLY A 315 8.38 -39.36 -16.88
C GLY A 315 7.38 -39.76 -17.98
N ARG A 316 6.56 -40.77 -17.70
CA ARG A 316 5.71 -41.46 -18.69
C ARG A 316 4.69 -40.54 -19.39
N SER A 317 4.21 -39.48 -18.74
CA SER A 317 3.24 -38.54 -19.33
C SER A 317 3.80 -37.60 -20.40
N ARG A 318 5.14 -37.51 -20.53
CA ARG A 318 5.80 -36.60 -21.50
C ARG A 318 5.42 -36.92 -22.96
N ALA A 319 5.14 -38.18 -23.27
CA ALA A 319 4.71 -38.61 -24.60
C ALA A 319 3.33 -38.03 -24.93
N SER A 320 2.30 -38.35 -24.15
CA SER A 320 0.93 -37.82 -24.33
C SER A 320 0.92 -36.29 -24.30
N LEU A 321 1.64 -35.65 -23.38
CA LEU A 321 1.69 -34.20 -23.27
C LEU A 321 2.20 -33.53 -24.56
N SER A 322 3.13 -34.16 -25.28
CA SER A 322 3.73 -33.59 -26.50
C SER A 322 2.72 -33.31 -27.61
N ALA A 323 1.62 -34.07 -27.68
CA ALA A 323 0.53 -33.84 -28.62
C ALA A 323 -0.27 -32.56 -28.29
N TYR A 324 -0.36 -32.19 -27.01
CA TYR A 324 -1.12 -31.02 -26.54
C TYR A 324 -0.27 -29.75 -26.39
N MET A 325 1.07 -29.87 -26.43
CA MET A 325 2.00 -28.74 -26.36
C MET A 325 1.73 -27.60 -27.38
N PRO A 326 1.29 -27.83 -28.62
CA PRO A 326 0.95 -26.75 -29.55
C PRO A 326 -0.20 -25.87 -29.03
N VAL A 327 -1.24 -26.47 -28.44
CA VAL A 327 -2.40 -25.75 -27.88
C VAL A 327 -2.00 -25.00 -26.62
N ALA A 328 -1.26 -25.64 -25.72
CA ALA A 328 -0.74 -24.99 -24.50
C ALA A 328 0.21 -23.82 -24.82
N SER A 329 1.07 -23.95 -25.83
CA SER A 329 1.95 -22.88 -26.31
C SER A 329 1.20 -21.75 -27.02
N GLN A 330 0.05 -22.02 -27.63
CA GLN A 330 -0.83 -20.99 -28.20
C GLN A 330 -1.57 -20.21 -27.10
N ALA A 331 -2.10 -20.90 -26.08
CA ALA A 331 -2.73 -20.27 -24.92
C ALA A 331 -1.73 -19.37 -24.16
N ALA A 332 -0.51 -19.86 -23.91
CA ALA A 332 0.54 -19.06 -23.28
C ALA A 332 0.95 -17.83 -24.11
N LEU A 333 1.04 -17.94 -25.44
CA LEU A 333 1.34 -16.77 -26.28
C LEU A 333 0.22 -15.72 -26.22
N ALA A 334 -1.04 -16.15 -26.30
CA ALA A 334 -2.18 -15.25 -26.19
C ALA A 334 -2.24 -14.56 -24.81
N SER A 335 -1.88 -15.28 -23.74
CA SER A 335 -1.88 -14.72 -22.40
C SER A 335 -0.69 -13.78 -22.14
N ILE A 336 0.49 -14.06 -22.68
CA ILE A 336 1.61 -13.09 -22.66
C ILE A 336 1.24 -11.81 -23.44
N ALA A 337 0.58 -11.92 -24.59
CA ALA A 337 0.11 -10.73 -25.33
C ALA A 337 -0.91 -9.92 -24.52
N ALA A 338 -1.89 -10.57 -23.88
CA ALA A 338 -2.86 -9.91 -23.02
C ALA A 338 -2.21 -9.26 -21.78
N LEU A 339 -1.19 -9.88 -21.18
CA LEU A 339 -0.40 -9.32 -20.07
C LEU A 339 0.33 -8.04 -20.46
N VAL A 340 0.96 -8.01 -21.65
CA VAL A 340 1.67 -6.83 -22.15
C VAL A 340 0.70 -5.68 -22.39
N LEU A 341 -0.42 -5.94 -23.07
CA LEU A 341 -1.41 -4.91 -23.40
C LEU A 341 -2.08 -4.34 -22.13
N SER A 342 -2.53 -5.20 -21.21
CA SER A 342 -3.15 -4.73 -19.95
C SER A 342 -2.15 -4.07 -19.02
N GLY A 343 -0.92 -4.58 -18.95
CA GLY A 343 0.15 -3.99 -18.13
C GLY A 343 0.62 -2.62 -18.64
N PHE A 344 0.70 -2.44 -19.96
CA PHE A 344 1.02 -1.15 -20.59
C PHE A 344 -0.10 -0.13 -20.35
N ALA A 345 -1.36 -0.51 -20.60
CA ALA A 345 -2.51 0.37 -20.38
C ALA A 345 -2.66 0.78 -18.91
N ALA A 346 -2.49 -0.16 -17.98
CA ALA A 346 -2.51 0.13 -16.54
C ALA A 346 -1.35 1.06 -16.15
N ALA A 347 -0.12 0.80 -16.60
CA ALA A 347 1.02 1.65 -16.28
C ALA A 347 0.88 3.08 -16.84
N TRP A 348 0.35 3.24 -18.06
CA TRP A 348 0.05 4.56 -18.64
C TRP A 348 -0.91 5.36 -17.76
N LEU A 349 -2.01 4.73 -17.34
CA LEU A 349 -3.03 5.36 -16.48
C LEU A 349 -2.50 5.65 -15.07
N TYR A 350 -1.69 4.76 -14.49
CA TYR A 350 -1.16 4.92 -13.13
C TYR A 350 0.00 5.94 -13.01
N THR A 351 0.57 6.38 -14.13
CA THR A 351 1.74 7.29 -14.15
C THR A 351 1.55 8.51 -15.05
N ASN A 352 0.30 8.86 -15.37
CA ASN A 352 -0.08 10.00 -16.21
C ASN A 352 0.75 10.12 -17.52
N GLY A 353 0.90 9.01 -18.25
CA GLY A 353 1.71 8.98 -19.47
C GLY A 353 3.21 8.74 -19.26
N PHE A 354 3.58 8.00 -18.20
CA PHE A 354 4.95 7.60 -17.84
C PHE A 354 5.88 8.69 -17.29
N THR A 355 5.40 9.91 -16.99
CA THR A 355 6.23 11.01 -16.48
C THR A 355 7.06 10.60 -15.27
N HIS A 356 6.41 10.00 -14.26
CA HIS A 356 7.05 9.64 -12.98
C HIS A 356 7.61 8.20 -12.96
N LEU A 357 7.64 7.49 -14.09
CA LEU A 357 8.00 6.07 -14.17
C LEU A 357 9.47 5.79 -13.82
N PHE A 358 10.37 6.75 -13.99
CA PHE A 358 11.80 6.58 -13.68
C PHE A 358 12.25 7.28 -12.39
N GLU A 359 11.35 8.02 -11.76
CA GLU A 359 11.62 8.82 -10.57
C GLU A 359 11.35 8.00 -9.30
N THR A 360 10.16 7.39 -9.22
CA THR A 360 9.67 6.65 -8.06
C THR A 360 10.33 5.27 -7.90
N TRP A 361 10.35 4.75 -6.68
CA TRP A 361 10.76 3.36 -6.41
C TRP A 361 9.81 2.34 -7.04
N TRP A 362 8.50 2.64 -7.03
CA TRP A 362 7.47 1.88 -7.73
C TRP A 362 7.77 1.76 -9.24
N GLY A 363 8.09 2.88 -9.89
CA GLY A 363 8.36 2.93 -11.32
C GLY A 363 9.63 2.18 -11.72
N LYS A 364 10.68 2.26 -10.90
CA LYS A 364 11.91 1.45 -11.07
C LYS A 364 11.63 -0.05 -10.99
N LEU A 365 10.76 -0.49 -10.08
CA LEU A 365 10.29 -1.88 -10.02
C LEU A 365 9.39 -2.26 -11.20
N MET A 366 8.56 -1.34 -11.72
CA MET A 366 7.77 -1.57 -12.93
C MET A 366 8.68 -1.74 -14.17
N ALA A 367 9.71 -0.92 -14.31
CA ALA A 367 10.70 -1.03 -15.39
C ALA A 367 11.46 -2.37 -15.32
N ALA A 368 11.87 -2.80 -14.12
CA ALA A 368 12.48 -4.12 -13.91
C ALA A 368 11.54 -5.27 -14.27
N LYS A 369 10.25 -5.17 -13.90
CA LYS A 369 9.20 -6.14 -14.28
C LYS A 369 8.98 -6.16 -15.79
N ALA A 370 8.95 -5.01 -16.46
CA ALA A 370 8.81 -4.90 -17.91
C ALA A 370 10.00 -5.54 -18.64
N ALA A 371 11.24 -5.28 -18.20
CA ALA A 371 12.43 -5.93 -18.73
C ALA A 371 12.38 -7.47 -18.57
N ALA A 372 11.93 -7.98 -17.43
CA ALA A 372 11.71 -9.41 -17.23
C ALA A 372 10.64 -9.99 -18.18
N VAL A 373 9.56 -9.24 -18.47
CA VAL A 373 8.54 -9.65 -19.46
C VAL A 373 9.11 -9.68 -20.90
N LEU A 374 10.00 -8.76 -21.28
CA LEU A 374 10.70 -8.83 -22.57
C LEU A 374 11.57 -10.10 -22.68
N LEU A 375 12.24 -10.50 -21.60
CA LEU A 375 12.98 -11.76 -21.55
C LEU A 375 12.05 -12.98 -21.67
N VAL A 376 10.87 -12.97 -21.04
CA VAL A 376 9.83 -14.01 -21.19
C VAL A 376 9.36 -14.12 -22.64
N ILE A 377 9.17 -13.00 -23.35
CA ILE A 377 8.79 -13.01 -24.79
C ILE A 377 9.90 -13.67 -25.65
N ALA A 378 11.16 -13.36 -25.38
CA ALA A 378 12.29 -13.97 -26.07
C ALA A 378 12.40 -15.48 -25.78
N VAL A 379 12.33 -15.89 -24.52
CA VAL A 379 12.38 -17.29 -24.07
C VAL A 379 11.18 -18.08 -24.61
N GLY A 380 9.97 -17.55 -24.52
CA GLY A 380 8.74 -18.12 -25.09
C GLY A 380 8.82 -18.31 -26.60
N SER A 381 9.44 -17.37 -27.32
CA SER A 381 9.68 -17.49 -28.77
C SER A 381 10.64 -18.64 -29.09
N LEU A 382 11.70 -18.82 -28.29
CA LEU A 382 12.64 -19.95 -28.43
C LEU A 382 11.95 -21.29 -28.08
N ILE A 383 11.17 -21.36 -27.01
CA ILE A 383 10.34 -22.52 -26.61
C ILE A 383 9.43 -22.93 -27.78
N ARG A 384 8.66 -21.97 -28.34
CA ARG A 384 7.75 -22.17 -29.47
C ARG A 384 8.49 -22.66 -30.73
N ARG A 385 9.71 -22.17 -30.99
CA ARG A 385 10.60 -22.67 -32.06
C ARG A 385 11.05 -24.11 -31.82
N GLN A 386 11.43 -24.50 -30.59
CA GLN A 386 11.78 -25.89 -30.28
C GLN A 386 10.58 -26.85 -30.40
N ILE A 387 9.38 -26.42 -29.99
CA ILE A 387 8.13 -27.19 -30.15
C ILE A 387 7.83 -27.44 -31.63
N LYS A 388 7.85 -26.39 -32.48
CA LYS A 388 7.68 -26.54 -33.94
C LYS A 388 8.72 -27.49 -34.55
N GLN A 389 9.97 -27.46 -34.07
CA GLN A 389 11.04 -28.35 -34.52
C GLN A 389 11.04 -29.74 -33.84
N ARG A 390 10.04 -30.07 -33.00
CA ARG A 390 9.93 -31.31 -32.21
C ARG A 390 11.15 -31.60 -31.31
N LYS A 391 11.98 -30.60 -30.97
CA LYS A 391 13.25 -30.73 -30.24
C LYS A 391 13.07 -30.84 -28.72
N MET A 392 12.22 -31.78 -28.29
CA MET A 392 11.73 -31.93 -26.91
C MET A 392 12.84 -32.08 -25.84
N LYS A 393 14.06 -32.55 -26.19
CA LYS A 393 15.19 -32.63 -25.24
C LYS A 393 15.72 -31.26 -24.82
N ARG A 394 15.78 -30.27 -25.71
CA ARG A 394 16.24 -28.90 -25.39
C ARG A 394 15.17 -28.03 -24.70
N LEU A 395 13.92 -28.49 -24.68
CA LEU A 395 12.78 -27.72 -24.18
C LEU A 395 12.84 -27.44 -22.67
N SER A 396 13.38 -28.37 -21.87
CA SER A 396 13.38 -28.28 -20.40
C SER A 396 14.29 -27.17 -19.85
N GLY A 397 15.40 -26.84 -20.51
CA GLY A 397 16.26 -25.74 -20.09
C GLY A 397 15.57 -24.38 -20.25
N TRP A 398 14.95 -24.15 -21.41
CA TRP A 398 14.22 -22.91 -21.67
C TRP A 398 12.98 -22.76 -20.78
N LEU A 399 12.24 -23.84 -20.52
CA LEU A 399 11.11 -23.79 -19.57
C LEU A 399 11.57 -23.60 -18.11
N GLY A 400 12.75 -24.11 -17.72
CA GLY A 400 13.35 -23.78 -16.42
C GLY A 400 13.66 -22.29 -16.28
N LEU A 401 14.16 -21.65 -17.34
CA LEU A 401 14.39 -20.20 -17.38
C LEU A 401 13.06 -19.40 -17.38
N ASP A 402 12.03 -19.85 -18.11
CA ASP A 402 10.70 -19.23 -18.10
C ASP A 402 10.06 -19.26 -16.70
N ILE A 403 10.24 -20.36 -15.98
CA ILE A 403 9.82 -20.51 -14.56
C ILE A 403 10.64 -19.58 -13.64
N ALA A 404 11.95 -19.46 -13.84
CA ALA A 404 12.78 -18.53 -13.07
C ALA A 404 12.35 -17.06 -13.28
N LEU A 405 12.06 -16.67 -14.52
CA LEU A 405 11.53 -15.34 -14.86
C LEU A 405 10.14 -15.10 -14.25
N PHE A 406 9.25 -16.10 -14.28
CA PHE A 406 7.97 -16.05 -13.56
C PHE A 406 8.15 -15.81 -12.06
N LEU A 407 9.06 -16.53 -11.40
CA LEU A 407 9.33 -16.35 -9.97
C LEU A 407 9.90 -14.95 -9.65
N VAL A 408 10.78 -14.42 -10.48
CA VAL A 408 11.29 -13.04 -10.36
C VAL A 408 10.16 -12.01 -10.51
N ILE A 409 9.28 -12.17 -11.51
CA ILE A 409 8.13 -11.28 -11.72
C ILE A 409 7.15 -11.33 -10.54
N ILE A 410 6.94 -12.50 -9.93
CA ILE A 410 6.12 -12.66 -8.72
C ILE A 410 6.78 -12.00 -7.50
N ALA A 411 8.10 -12.17 -7.31
CA ALA A 411 8.84 -11.53 -6.23
C ALA A 411 8.78 -9.99 -6.34
N ILE A 412 9.02 -9.44 -7.54
CA ILE A 412 8.85 -8.01 -7.80
C ILE A 412 7.41 -7.60 -7.51
N THR A 413 6.40 -8.35 -7.99
CA THR A 413 4.97 -8.04 -7.78
C THR A 413 4.58 -8.04 -6.29
N GLY A 414 5.17 -8.89 -5.45
CA GLY A 414 4.94 -8.91 -4.00
C GLY A 414 5.42 -7.66 -3.26
N ILE A 415 6.47 -7.00 -3.77
CA ILE A 415 6.98 -5.70 -3.29
C ILE A 415 6.20 -4.54 -3.93
N PHE A 416 6.15 -4.56 -5.26
CA PHE A 416 5.57 -3.52 -6.12
C PHE A 416 4.09 -3.21 -5.86
N THR A 417 3.30 -4.20 -5.42
CA THR A 417 1.89 -3.98 -5.06
C THR A 417 1.70 -3.40 -3.65
N TYR A 418 2.76 -3.28 -2.85
CA TYR A 418 2.72 -2.63 -1.53
C TYR A 418 2.96 -1.12 -1.63
N LEU A 419 3.85 -0.72 -2.54
CA LEU A 419 4.25 0.68 -2.74
C LEU A 419 3.19 1.47 -3.51
N ASN A 420 3.02 2.75 -3.17
CA ASN A 420 2.15 3.64 -3.94
C ASN A 420 2.75 3.93 -5.34
N PRO A 421 1.96 3.89 -6.44
CA PRO A 421 2.39 4.33 -7.77
C PRO A 421 2.77 5.82 -7.88
N LEU A 422 2.14 6.69 -7.08
CA LEU A 422 2.37 8.13 -7.13
C LEU A 422 3.64 8.51 -6.37
N ALA A 423 4.23 9.65 -6.74
CA ALA A 423 5.17 10.34 -5.85
C ALA A 423 4.44 10.77 -4.56
N ALA A 424 5.18 11.06 -3.49
CA ALA A 424 4.60 11.45 -2.20
C ALA A 424 4.06 12.88 -2.23
N THR A 425 2.88 13.06 -2.85
CA THR A 425 2.12 14.31 -2.93
C THR A 425 1.37 14.56 -1.62
N GLY A 426 2.14 14.93 -0.62
CA GLY A 426 1.71 15.18 0.75
C GLY A 426 2.92 15.51 1.63
N PRO A 427 2.73 15.67 2.94
CA PRO A 427 3.76 16.23 3.81
C PRO A 427 5.05 15.41 3.78
N LEU A 428 6.17 16.09 3.54
CA LEU A 428 7.49 15.48 3.47
C LEU A 428 7.97 15.17 4.89
N PHE A 429 8.46 13.94 5.08
CA PHE A 429 9.22 13.55 6.26
C PHE A 429 10.55 12.94 5.84
N TRP A 430 11.64 13.43 6.41
CA TRP A 430 12.99 12.95 6.17
C TRP A 430 13.73 12.77 7.49
N HIS A 431 14.57 11.74 7.57
CA HIS A 431 15.52 11.53 8.65
C HIS A 431 16.75 10.79 8.12
N GLU A 432 17.93 11.26 8.50
CA GLU A 432 19.22 10.65 8.24
C GLU A 432 20.12 10.75 9.49
N ASN A 433 20.98 9.76 9.72
CA ASN A 433 22.09 9.89 10.67
C ASN A 433 23.38 10.16 9.89
N VAL A 434 23.97 11.32 10.09
CA VAL A 434 25.23 11.75 9.45
C VAL A 434 26.33 11.75 10.51
N ARG A 435 27.25 10.80 10.42
CA ARG A 435 28.43 10.68 11.32
C ARG A 435 28.10 10.65 12.82
N GLY A 436 26.90 10.20 13.22
CA GLY A 436 26.44 10.18 14.61
C GLY A 436 25.46 11.29 15.01
N VAL A 437 25.22 12.28 14.13
CA VAL A 437 24.20 13.31 14.30
C VAL A 437 22.92 12.88 13.57
N HIS A 438 21.82 12.77 14.31
CA HIS A 438 20.48 12.56 13.78
C HIS A 438 19.93 13.89 13.27
N ILE A 439 19.56 13.95 11.99
CA ILE A 439 18.97 15.12 11.34
C ILE A 439 17.62 14.69 10.77
N ALA A 440 16.53 15.28 11.24
CA ALA A 440 15.20 15.12 10.68
C ALA A 440 14.66 16.45 10.13
N ALA A 441 13.89 16.37 9.05
CA ALA A 441 13.25 17.52 8.41
C ALA A 441 11.82 17.16 7.98
N ILE A 442 10.91 18.10 8.17
CA ILE A 442 9.47 17.95 7.90
C ILE A 442 9.00 19.18 7.10
N ILE A 443 8.23 18.96 6.02
CA ILE A 443 7.56 20.04 5.28
C ILE A 443 6.08 19.71 5.15
N THR A 444 5.20 20.57 5.66
CA THR A 444 3.74 20.39 5.65
C THR A 444 3.06 21.65 5.09
N PRO A 445 2.12 21.56 4.14
CA PRO A 445 1.58 20.35 3.51
C PRO A 445 2.44 19.75 2.38
N ASN A 446 3.56 20.39 1.99
CA ASN A 446 4.35 20.14 0.78
C ASN A 446 3.60 20.51 -0.53
N GLU A 447 2.77 21.56 -0.50
CA GLU A 447 2.06 22.10 -1.67
C GLU A 447 2.75 23.34 -2.24
N ALA A 448 2.92 23.40 -3.55
CA ALA A 448 3.65 24.46 -4.23
C ALA A 448 2.80 25.72 -4.43
N GLY A 449 3.41 26.89 -4.20
CA GLY A 449 2.75 28.20 -4.17
C GLY A 449 2.06 28.52 -2.83
N GLU A 450 1.82 27.51 -1.99
CA GLU A 450 1.13 27.66 -0.72
C GLU A 450 2.05 27.86 0.49
N VAL A 451 1.45 28.28 1.60
CA VAL A 451 2.16 28.42 2.87
C VAL A 451 2.49 27.02 3.39
N ASN A 452 3.77 26.79 3.68
CA ASN A 452 4.28 25.55 4.22
C ASN A 452 5.01 25.83 5.55
N GLN A 453 4.88 24.93 6.51
CA GLN A 453 5.72 24.85 7.70
C GLN A 453 6.90 23.91 7.44
N PHE A 454 8.09 24.35 7.85
CA PHE A 454 9.37 23.68 7.68
C PHE A 454 9.99 23.47 9.06
N ASN A 455 9.95 22.24 9.57
CA ASN A 455 10.46 21.89 10.89
C ASN A 455 11.72 21.02 10.75
N VAL A 456 12.79 21.36 11.46
CA VAL A 456 14.07 20.62 11.47
C VAL A 456 14.45 20.26 12.91
N SER A 457 14.82 19.00 13.14
CA SER A 457 15.13 18.44 14.46
C SER A 457 16.52 17.79 14.43
N ILE A 458 17.40 18.19 15.35
CA ILE A 458 18.78 17.73 15.44
C ILE A 458 19.00 17.03 16.79
N GLY A 459 19.81 15.97 16.83
CA GLY A 459 20.34 15.41 18.08
C GLY A 459 21.41 14.35 17.87
N GLY A 460 21.87 13.71 18.95
CA GLY A 460 23.08 12.91 18.92
C GLY A 460 24.34 13.77 18.90
N GLY A 461 25.42 13.28 18.27
CA GLY A 461 26.71 13.99 18.24
C GLY A 461 27.44 14.12 19.58
N GLY A 462 26.94 13.50 20.65
CA GLY A 462 27.49 13.57 22.01
C GLY A 462 26.85 14.63 22.92
N LYS A 463 25.96 15.48 22.38
CA LYS A 463 25.14 16.42 23.17
C LYS A 463 24.02 15.68 23.89
N ASN A 464 23.84 15.97 25.18
CA ASN A 464 22.67 15.53 25.95
C ASN A 464 21.53 16.55 25.83
N GLU A 465 20.33 16.16 26.27
CA GLU A 465 19.19 17.07 26.42
C GLU A 465 19.55 18.17 27.44
N GLY A 466 19.51 19.44 27.00
CA GLY A 466 19.93 20.60 27.79
C GLY A 466 21.36 21.10 27.58
N ASP A 467 22.16 20.51 26.68
CA ASP A 467 23.47 21.05 26.31
C ASP A 467 23.33 22.36 25.51
N SER A 468 24.03 23.42 25.94
CA SER A 468 23.66 24.81 25.65
C SER A 468 24.25 25.42 24.36
N GLY A 469 25.16 24.71 23.69
CA GLY A 469 25.77 25.21 22.45
C GLY A 469 24.78 25.22 21.28
N THR A 470 24.42 26.39 20.76
CA THR A 470 23.46 26.51 19.64
C THR A 470 24.08 26.08 18.32
N ASP A 471 23.65 24.93 17.79
CA ASP A 471 24.03 24.48 16.46
C ASP A 471 23.51 25.45 15.38
N LYS A 472 24.38 25.87 14.45
CA LYS A 472 23.95 26.67 13.30
C LYS A 472 23.35 25.75 12.24
N VAL A 473 22.02 25.65 12.25
CA VAL A 473 21.24 24.92 11.26
C VAL A 473 20.87 25.83 10.10
N THR A 474 21.00 25.31 8.88
CA THR A 474 20.58 25.99 7.65
C THR A 474 19.82 25.00 6.76
N LEU A 475 18.60 25.35 6.38
CA LEU A 475 17.77 24.61 5.44
C LEU A 475 17.76 25.34 4.09
N ARG A 476 18.09 24.64 3.01
CA ARG A 476 18.00 25.13 1.64
C ARG A 476 17.11 24.23 0.79
N LEU A 477 16.38 24.85 -0.14
CA LEU A 477 15.54 24.21 -1.13
C LEU A 477 16.14 24.49 -2.50
N LEU A 478 16.59 23.44 -3.18
CA LEU A 478 17.18 23.50 -4.52
C LEU A 478 16.12 23.02 -5.52
N PHE A 479 15.73 23.85 -6.49
CA PHE A 479 14.83 23.41 -7.55
C PHE A 479 15.63 22.63 -8.60
N GLU A 480 15.30 21.34 -8.80
CA GLU A 480 16.08 20.48 -9.71
C GLU A 480 15.64 20.61 -11.18
N ASP A 481 14.40 21.02 -11.43
CA ASP A 481 13.86 21.13 -12.79
C ASP A 481 14.34 22.39 -13.54
N ASN A 482 14.94 23.35 -12.83
CA ASN A 482 15.70 24.45 -13.44
C ASN A 482 16.91 24.86 -12.56
N PRO A 483 18.15 24.50 -12.95
CA PRO A 483 19.36 24.79 -12.16
C PRO A 483 19.80 26.27 -12.18
N ASP A 484 19.21 27.12 -13.03
CA ASP A 484 19.46 28.56 -13.00
C ASP A 484 18.74 29.24 -11.81
N ILE A 485 17.79 28.55 -11.16
CA ILE A 485 17.13 29.03 -9.95
C ILE A 485 18.03 28.79 -8.74
N ALA A 486 18.53 29.90 -8.16
CA ALA A 486 19.39 29.86 -6.98
C ALA A 486 18.70 29.17 -5.78
N PRO A 487 19.44 28.42 -4.94
CA PRO A 487 18.87 27.75 -3.77
C PRO A 487 18.17 28.71 -2.82
N ILE A 488 16.91 28.44 -2.49
CA ILE A 488 16.11 29.23 -1.54
C ILE A 488 16.52 28.81 -0.13
N GLU A 489 17.01 29.76 0.68
CA GLU A 489 17.32 29.53 2.10
C GLU A 489 16.08 29.79 2.95
N VAL A 490 15.68 28.80 3.76
CA VAL A 490 14.51 28.90 4.64
C VAL A 490 14.96 29.50 5.98
N PRO A 491 14.37 30.63 6.44
CA PRO A 491 14.82 31.39 7.60
C PRO A 491 14.41 30.76 8.94
N LEU A 492 14.88 29.54 9.18
CA LEU A 492 14.67 28.76 10.39
C LEU A 492 14.99 29.55 11.67
N GLN A 493 14.03 29.57 12.59
CA GLN A 493 14.19 30.08 13.95
C GLN A 493 14.28 28.91 14.94
N PRO A 494 15.14 28.98 15.98
CA PRO A 494 15.12 27.99 17.06
C PRO A 494 13.79 28.08 17.83
N VAL A 495 13.21 26.93 18.16
CA VAL A 495 11.97 26.84 18.95
C VAL A 495 12.15 25.89 20.12
N GLN A 496 11.49 26.18 21.24
CA GLN A 496 11.41 25.24 22.36
C GLN A 496 10.21 24.31 22.18
N THR A 497 10.36 23.06 22.61
CA THR A 497 9.32 22.04 22.61
C THR A 497 9.21 21.44 24.01
N ASN A 498 8.01 21.05 24.45
CA ASN A 498 7.76 20.46 25.78
C ASN A 498 8.27 19.00 25.91
N GLY A 499 9.53 18.75 25.56
CA GLY A 499 10.16 17.43 25.46
C GLY A 499 9.75 16.67 24.20
N SER A 500 10.69 15.90 23.64
CA SER A 500 10.39 14.93 22.59
C SER A 500 10.16 13.55 23.21
N PRO A 501 9.12 12.79 22.82
CA PRO A 501 8.95 11.40 23.25
C PRO A 501 10.03 10.46 22.67
N LEU A 502 10.90 10.96 21.80
CA LEU A 502 12.11 10.30 21.31
C LEU A 502 13.34 11.05 21.81
N SER A 503 14.16 10.41 22.66
CA SER A 503 15.44 10.94 23.18
C SER A 503 16.57 10.98 22.13
N LEU A 504 16.22 11.22 20.86
CA LEU A 504 17.10 11.26 19.69
C LEU A 504 17.36 12.67 19.17
N TYR A 505 16.59 13.65 19.66
CA TYR A 505 16.65 15.05 19.26
C TYR A 505 16.76 15.94 20.50
N SER A 506 17.59 16.99 20.40
CA SER A 506 17.91 17.94 21.47
C SER A 506 17.79 19.40 21.04
N SER A 507 17.74 19.69 19.73
CA SER A 507 17.58 21.04 19.18
C SER A 507 16.54 21.07 18.06
N TYR A 508 15.68 22.09 18.08
CA TYR A 508 14.50 22.19 17.23
C TYR A 508 14.41 23.56 16.55
N TYR A 509 14.04 23.55 15.27
CA TYR A 509 13.99 24.74 14.43
C TYR A 509 12.73 24.72 13.58
N SER A 510 12.10 25.87 13.39
CA SER A 510 10.87 26.03 12.61
C SER A 510 10.91 27.29 11.74
N ALA A 511 10.26 27.24 10.59
CA ALA A 511 9.90 28.41 9.80
C ALA A 511 8.58 28.14 9.05
N GLU A 512 7.85 29.21 8.75
CA GLU A 512 6.65 29.16 7.92
C GLU A 512 6.80 30.10 6.73
N GLY A 513 6.25 29.73 5.56
CA GLY A 513 6.20 30.58 4.39
C GLY A 513 6.06 29.85 3.05
N ARG A 514 6.05 30.63 1.96
CA ARG A 514 5.89 30.14 0.57
C ARG A 514 7.21 29.79 -0.10
N TYR A 515 8.10 29.08 0.60
CA TYR A 515 9.45 28.78 0.07
C TYR A 515 9.47 27.70 -1.02
N LEU A 516 8.39 26.91 -1.15
CA LEU A 516 8.12 26.05 -2.32
C LEU A 516 7.37 26.85 -3.40
N ALA A 517 8.08 27.78 -4.05
CA ALA A 517 7.46 28.76 -4.96
C ALA A 517 6.96 28.17 -6.29
N LEU A 518 7.40 26.97 -6.68
CA LEU A 518 7.13 26.33 -7.97
C LEU A 518 6.76 24.85 -7.79
N PRO A 519 5.76 24.34 -8.55
CA PRO A 519 5.54 22.90 -8.65
C PRO A 519 6.70 22.26 -9.41
N GLY A 520 7.07 21.04 -9.01
CA GLY A 520 8.20 20.34 -9.58
C GLY A 520 9.06 19.64 -8.53
N LYS A 521 10.26 19.27 -8.95
CA LYS A 521 11.22 18.50 -8.18
C LYS A 521 12.14 19.42 -7.38
N TRP A 522 12.25 19.13 -6.09
CA TRP A 522 13.05 19.89 -5.14
C TRP A 522 14.03 18.97 -4.40
N THR A 523 15.24 19.46 -4.10
CA THR A 523 16.12 18.85 -3.10
C THR A 523 16.17 19.72 -1.85
N LEU A 524 15.75 19.12 -0.75
CA LEU A 524 15.92 19.58 0.63
C LEU A 524 17.38 19.35 1.01
N GLU A 525 18.10 20.40 1.38
CA GLU A 525 19.46 20.34 1.91
C GLU A 525 19.47 20.89 3.34
N VAL A 526 19.87 20.08 4.32
CA VAL A 526 20.12 20.57 5.70
C VAL A 526 21.61 20.56 5.95
N ARG A 527 22.11 21.68 6.45
CA ARG A 527 23.46 21.84 7.00
C ARG A 527 23.34 22.07 8.50
N VAL A 528 24.15 21.36 9.28
CA VAL A 528 24.27 21.54 10.73
C VAL A 528 25.74 21.79 11.04
N LEU A 529 26.08 23.02 11.43
CA LEU A 529 27.40 23.32 11.96
C LEU A 529 27.31 23.32 13.50
N GLN A 530 27.82 22.25 14.12
CA GLN A 530 27.87 22.15 15.58
C GLN A 530 29.04 22.96 16.13
N GLU A 531 28.87 23.54 17.31
CA GLU A 531 29.91 24.30 17.99
C GLU A 531 31.16 23.42 18.23
N GLY A 532 32.35 23.95 17.95
CA GLY A 532 33.61 23.20 17.98
C GLY A 532 33.96 22.42 16.68
N HIS A 533 33.03 22.26 15.73
CA HIS A 533 33.31 21.63 14.44
C HIS A 533 33.61 22.65 13.33
N SER A 534 34.58 22.33 12.46
CA SER A 534 34.94 23.14 11.29
C SER A 534 34.19 22.75 10.00
N GLU A 535 33.75 21.49 9.88
CA GLU A 535 32.89 21.02 8.79
C GLU A 535 31.42 20.93 9.26
N PRO A 536 30.43 21.41 8.48
CA PRO A 536 29.03 21.14 8.75
C PRO A 536 28.65 19.71 8.36
N PHE A 537 27.81 19.06 9.17
CA PHE A 537 27.11 17.84 8.77
C PHE A 537 26.08 18.20 7.69
N LEU A 538 26.06 17.45 6.59
CA LEU A 538 25.26 17.72 5.39
C LEU A 538 24.37 16.51 5.07
N THR A 539 23.07 16.73 4.94
CA THR A 539 22.10 15.76 4.39
C THR A 539 21.35 16.38 3.20
N ARG A 540 20.98 15.55 2.22
CA ARG A 540 20.23 15.95 1.03
C ARG A 540 19.12 14.94 0.70
N LYS A 541 17.94 15.46 0.35
CA LYS A 541 16.76 14.66 0.03
C LYS A 541 15.98 15.27 -1.13
N ALA A 542 15.96 14.57 -2.26
CA ALA A 542 15.03 14.87 -3.34
C ALA A 542 13.57 14.50 -2.96
N PHE A 543 12.63 15.36 -3.32
CA PHE A 543 11.19 15.20 -3.20
C PHE A 543 10.48 15.93 -4.37
N TYR A 544 9.16 15.84 -4.42
CA TYR A 544 8.32 16.52 -5.40
C TYR A 544 7.27 17.34 -4.65
N SER A 545 6.91 18.50 -5.17
CA SER A 545 5.83 19.33 -4.65
C SER A 545 4.90 19.71 -5.81
N GLU A 546 3.59 19.53 -5.62
CA GLU A 546 2.59 19.87 -6.63
C GLU A 546 1.82 21.12 -6.21
N MET A 547 1.44 21.93 -7.20
CA MET A 547 0.48 23.01 -6.99
C MET A 547 -0.90 22.36 -6.89
N LYS A 548 -1.62 22.62 -5.79
CA LYS A 548 -2.99 22.17 -5.62
C LYS A 548 -3.82 22.65 -6.82
N PRO A 549 -4.55 21.78 -7.54
CA PRO A 549 -5.35 22.22 -8.67
C PRO A 549 -6.39 23.22 -8.18
N LYS A 550 -6.41 24.42 -8.77
CA LYS A 550 -7.51 25.37 -8.55
C LYS A 550 -8.81 24.69 -8.98
N SER A 551 -9.84 24.80 -8.16
CA SER A 551 -11.19 24.50 -8.59
C SER A 551 -11.65 25.60 -9.54
N ASP A 552 -11.64 25.33 -10.85
CA ASP A 552 -12.29 26.19 -11.84
C ASP A 552 -13.79 26.27 -11.51
N GLY A 553 -14.26 27.44 -11.08
CA GLY A 553 -15.61 27.58 -10.50
C GLY A 553 -15.88 28.94 -9.86
N ASP A 554 -15.70 30.02 -10.62
CA ASP A 554 -16.57 31.21 -10.55
C ASP A 554 -17.73 31.01 -11.54
#